data_AF-A0A3L6JPU2-F1
#
_entry.id   AF-A0A3L6JPU2-F1
#
_cell.length_a   1.000
_cell.length_b   1.000
_cell.length_c   1.000
_cell.angle_alpha   90.00
_cell.angle_beta   90.00
_cell.angle_gamma   90.00
#
_symmetry.space_group_name_H-M   'P 1'
#
loop_
_entity.id
_entity.type
_entity.pdbx_description
1 polymer ?
#
loop_
_entity_poly.entity_id
_entity_poly.type
_entity_poly.pdbx_seq_one_letter_code
_entity_poly.pdbx_strand_id
1 'polypeptide(L)'
;MAYRVIIRCPDAEDIIKLLKQKHGPDYSRVWRIDGRTIGVFSFERSGTPFPFGVYVRLITLEHDKASERCDITILGAGGSMIGVAELDPPKAGPVPDLVRMAKERGWEIHIEEAKIESRGSQCPNCGSAYVYSKEKVQADGSVVCQNCGKPFMIQE
;
A
#
# COMPACT_ATOMS: atom_id res chain seq x y z
N MET A 1 6.23 0.08 -3.49
CA MET A 1 6.82 -0.31 -2.19
C MET A 1 5.75 -0.22 -1.12
N ALA A 2 5.77 -1.11 -0.13
CA ALA A 2 4.82 -1.11 0.97
C ALA A 2 5.53 -1.16 2.31
N TYR A 3 4.90 -0.58 3.32
CA TYR A 3 5.42 -0.53 4.67
C TYR A 3 4.37 -1.03 5.63
N ARG A 4 4.85 -1.66 6.69
CA ARG A 4 4.03 -2.05 7.82
C ARG A 4 4.53 -1.32 9.06
N VAL A 5 3.61 -0.65 9.74
CA VAL A 5 3.85 0.08 10.98
C VAL A 5 3.03 -0.60 12.06
N ILE A 6 3.71 -1.16 13.05
CA ILE A 6 3.11 -1.84 14.18
C ILE A 6 3.25 -0.93 15.39
N ILE A 7 2.13 -0.57 16.02
CA ILE A 7 2.10 0.31 17.19
C ILE A 7 1.39 -0.40 18.33
N ARG A 8 1.95 -0.36 19.54
CA ARG A 8 1.24 -0.77 20.74
C ARG A 8 0.36 0.38 21.23
N CYS A 9 -0.94 0.29 21.00
CA CYS A 9 -1.94 1.34 21.16
C CYS A 9 -3.14 0.77 21.97
N PRO A 10 -3.58 1.44 23.05
CA PRO A 10 -4.74 0.98 23.81
C PRO A 10 -6.04 1.11 23.01
N ASP A 11 -6.13 2.13 22.16
CA ASP A 11 -7.21 2.35 21.22
C ASP A 11 -6.69 2.91 19.89
N ALA A 12 -7.51 2.78 18.85
CA ALA A 12 -7.19 3.21 17.50
C ALA A 12 -7.70 4.63 17.15
N GLU A 13 -8.41 5.31 18.04
CA GLU A 13 -9.18 6.52 17.69
C GLU A 13 -8.27 7.68 17.27
N ASP A 14 -7.16 7.86 17.99
CA ASP A 14 -6.15 8.87 17.65
C ASP A 14 -5.52 8.61 16.28
N ILE A 15 -5.18 7.35 15.99
CA ILE A 15 -4.60 6.94 14.71
C ILE A 15 -5.61 7.16 13.58
N ILE A 16 -6.86 6.73 13.77
CA ILE A 16 -7.95 6.96 12.81
C ILE A 16 -8.13 8.45 12.54
N LYS A 17 -8.16 9.27 13.59
CA LYS A 17 -8.31 10.73 13.46
C LYS A 17 -7.17 11.33 12.65
N LEU A 18 -5.92 10.97 12.96
CA LEU A 18 -4.75 11.43 12.20
C LEU A 18 -4.84 11.02 10.73
N LEU A 19 -5.16 9.76 10.46
CA LEU A 19 -5.25 9.24 9.10
C LEU A 19 -6.35 9.94 8.30
N LYS A 20 -7.55 10.09 8.85
CA LYS A 20 -8.64 10.83 8.19
C LYS A 20 -8.28 12.29 7.89
N GLN A 21 -7.65 12.97 8.84
CA GLN A 21 -7.38 14.41 8.71
C GLN A 21 -6.25 14.72 7.73
N LYS A 22 -5.22 13.87 7.65
CA LYS A 22 -4.00 14.17 6.90
C LYS A 22 -3.72 13.26 5.72
N HIS A 23 -4.21 12.02 5.74
CA HIS A 23 -3.73 10.96 4.85
C HIS A 23 -4.82 10.14 4.15
N GLY A 24 -6.11 10.43 4.39
CA GLY A 24 -7.25 9.84 3.70
C GLY A 24 -8.43 10.79 3.52
N PRO A 25 -8.22 12.04 3.04
CA PRO A 25 -9.31 12.99 2.82
C PRO A 25 -10.30 12.51 1.74
N ASP A 26 -9.85 11.71 0.77
CA ASP A 26 -10.66 11.35 -0.40
C ASP A 26 -11.60 10.18 -0.11
N TYR A 27 -11.12 9.18 0.65
CA TYR A 27 -11.94 8.06 1.10
C TYR A 27 -11.45 7.54 2.45
N SER A 28 -12.40 7.29 3.35
CA SER A 28 -12.14 6.54 4.57
C SER A 28 -13.34 5.71 4.97
N ARG A 29 -13.09 4.49 5.45
CA ARG A 29 -14.11 3.62 6.03
C ARG A 29 -13.53 2.88 7.23
N VAL A 30 -14.33 2.81 8.29
CA VAL A 30 -13.93 2.18 9.56
C VAL A 30 -15.06 1.26 10.01
N TRP A 31 -14.70 0.03 10.36
CA TRP A 31 -15.57 -0.98 10.91
C TRP A 31 -15.08 -1.37 12.30
N ARG A 32 -16.03 -1.66 13.19
CA ARG A 32 -15.75 -2.20 14.53
C ARG A 32 -16.51 -3.52 14.65
N ILE A 33 -15.77 -4.61 14.83
CA ILE A 33 -16.31 -5.97 14.83
C ILE A 33 -15.57 -6.74 15.91
N ASP A 34 -16.30 -7.22 16.93
CA ASP A 34 -15.82 -8.15 17.94
C ASP A 34 -14.45 -7.79 18.57
N GLY A 35 -14.32 -6.56 19.07
CA GLY A 35 -13.09 -6.10 19.71
C GLY A 35 -11.96 -5.75 18.74
N ARG A 36 -12.21 -5.84 17.43
CA ARG A 36 -11.30 -5.34 16.39
C ARG A 36 -11.83 -4.05 15.77
N THR A 37 -10.90 -3.18 15.39
CA THR A 37 -11.20 -2.02 14.55
C THR A 37 -10.43 -2.13 13.25
N ILE A 38 -11.14 -2.14 12.13
CA ILE A 38 -10.56 -2.21 10.79
C ILE A 38 -10.80 -0.87 10.10
N GLY A 39 -9.76 -0.25 9.56
CA GLY A 39 -9.82 0.99 8.82
C GLY A 39 -9.20 0.84 7.44
N VAL A 40 -9.82 1.46 6.44
CA VAL A 40 -9.26 1.64 5.10
C VAL A 40 -9.33 3.12 4.75
N PHE A 41 -8.20 3.67 4.34
CA PHE A 41 -8.05 5.07 3.97
C PHE A 41 -7.35 5.14 2.62
N SER A 42 -7.83 5.99 1.73
CA SER A 42 -7.10 6.27 0.49
C SER A 42 -6.93 7.76 0.27
N PHE A 43 -5.79 8.09 -0.29
CA PHE A 43 -5.43 9.42 -0.75
C PHE A 43 -5.04 9.32 -2.22
N GLU A 44 -5.66 10.14 -3.04
CA GLU A 44 -5.38 10.24 -4.46
C GLU A 44 -4.87 11.64 -4.79
N ARG A 45 -3.78 11.71 -5.54
CA ARG A 45 -3.27 12.98 -6.05
C ARG A 45 -2.82 12.82 -7.50
N SER A 46 -3.41 13.64 -8.37
CA SER A 46 -2.86 13.89 -9.70
C SER A 46 -1.63 14.78 -9.59
N GLY A 47 -0.50 14.37 -10.17
CA GLY A 47 0.75 15.12 -10.17
C GLY A 47 0.61 16.48 -10.86
N THR A 48 1.10 17.53 -10.20
CA THR A 48 1.50 18.81 -10.81
C THR A 48 3.00 18.98 -10.59
N PRO A 49 3.77 19.58 -11.53
CA PRO A 49 3.34 20.34 -12.71
C PRO A 49 3.10 19.52 -13.99
N PHE A 50 3.22 18.18 -13.96
CA PHE A 50 3.03 17.34 -15.14
C PHE A 50 1.79 16.45 -15.01
N PRO A 51 0.74 16.62 -15.84
CA PRO A 51 -0.59 16.01 -15.68
C PRO A 51 -0.63 14.50 -15.95
N PHE A 52 0.51 13.81 -16.02
CA PHE A 52 0.62 12.44 -16.53
C PHE A 52 0.91 11.40 -15.46
N GLY A 53 0.64 11.71 -14.17
CA GLY A 53 0.77 10.74 -13.10
C GLY A 53 -0.36 10.83 -12.08
N VAL A 54 -0.95 9.68 -11.77
CA VAL A 54 -1.88 9.51 -10.65
C VAL A 54 -1.17 8.71 -9.58
N TYR A 55 -1.21 9.22 -8.36
CA TYR A 55 -0.65 8.57 -7.19
C TYR A 55 -1.76 8.28 -6.20
N VAL A 56 -1.90 7.02 -5.84
CA VAL A 56 -2.81 6.53 -4.82
C VAL A 56 -2.00 5.99 -3.66
N ARG A 57 -2.31 6.45 -2.46
CA ARG A 57 -1.83 5.82 -1.23
C ARG A 57 -3.01 5.10 -0.58
N LEU A 58 -2.88 3.80 -0.42
CA LEU A 58 -3.82 2.97 0.33
C LEU A 58 -3.23 2.69 1.71
N ILE A 59 -3.99 2.95 2.76
CA ILE A 59 -3.61 2.69 4.14
C ILE A 59 -4.68 1.78 4.74
N THR A 60 -4.27 0.63 5.26
CA THR A 60 -5.14 -0.21 6.08
C THR A 60 -4.69 -0.13 7.53
N LEU A 61 -5.64 -0.20 8.44
CA LEU A 61 -5.44 -0.25 9.88
C LEU A 61 -6.21 -1.45 10.41
N GLU A 62 -5.56 -2.31 11.17
CA GLU A 62 -6.22 -3.32 11.99
C GLU A 62 -5.78 -3.10 13.44
N HIS A 63 -6.72 -2.85 14.32
CA HIS A 63 -6.49 -2.79 15.76
C HIS A 63 -7.16 -3.97 16.42
N ASP A 64 -6.40 -4.70 17.23
CA ASP A 64 -6.92 -5.72 18.14
C ASP A 64 -6.88 -5.17 19.57
N LYS A 65 -8.07 -4.99 20.17
CA LYS A 65 -8.22 -4.47 21.53
C LYS A 65 -7.63 -5.40 22.59
N ALA A 66 -7.62 -6.72 22.36
CA ALA A 66 -7.13 -7.68 23.35
C ALA A 66 -5.61 -7.63 23.49
N SER A 67 -4.89 -7.43 22.39
CA SER A 67 -3.43 -7.30 22.38
C SER A 67 -2.92 -5.86 22.37
N GLU A 68 -3.81 -4.87 22.38
CA GLU A 68 -3.47 -3.44 22.26
C GLU A 68 -2.55 -3.16 21.07
N ARG A 69 -2.82 -3.82 19.94
CA ARG A 69 -1.93 -3.82 18.77
C ARG A 69 -2.63 -3.18 17.58
N CYS A 70 -2.03 -2.11 17.06
CA CYS A 70 -2.39 -1.49 15.79
C CYS A 70 -1.40 -1.97 14.72
N ASP A 71 -1.92 -2.58 13.65
CA ASP A 71 -1.19 -3.00 12.47
C ASP A 71 -1.60 -2.12 11.29
N ILE A 72 -0.67 -1.31 10.79
CA ILE A 72 -0.94 -0.31 9.76
C ILE A 72 -0.14 -0.66 8.53
N THR A 73 -0.80 -1.02 7.44
CA THR A 73 -0.14 -1.26 6.15
C THR A 73 -0.31 -0.05 5.25
N ILE A 74 0.78 0.42 4.67
CA ILE A 74 0.83 1.59 3.80
C ILE A 74 1.36 1.14 2.45
N LEU A 75 0.51 1.25 1.43
CA LEU A 75 0.80 0.89 0.05
C LEU A 75 0.75 2.15 -0.81
N GLY A 76 1.89 2.47 -1.44
CA GLY A 76 1.92 3.41 -2.56
C GLY A 76 1.66 2.68 -3.87
N ALA A 77 0.64 3.12 -4.62
CA ALA A 77 0.34 2.68 -5.98
C ALA A 77 0.25 3.90 -6.89
N GLY A 78 0.66 3.76 -8.15
CA GLY A 78 0.62 4.87 -9.09
C GLY A 78 1.76 4.83 -10.08
N GLY A 79 1.66 5.63 -11.13
CA GLY A 79 2.63 5.64 -12.19
C GLY A 79 2.61 6.96 -12.92
N SER A 80 3.74 7.28 -13.53
CA SER A 80 3.89 8.35 -14.50
C SER A 80 4.33 7.74 -15.84
N MET A 81 4.27 8.50 -16.93
CA MET A 81 4.87 8.08 -18.21
C MET A 81 6.38 7.78 -18.11
N ILE A 82 7.05 8.23 -17.06
CA ILE A 82 8.50 8.04 -16.83
C ILE A 82 8.79 6.86 -15.88
N GLY A 83 7.76 6.11 -15.48
CA GLY A 83 7.86 4.98 -14.57
C GLY A 83 6.93 5.08 -13.37
N VAL A 84 6.89 4.02 -12.58
CA VAL A 84 6.24 3.99 -11.26
C VAL A 84 6.91 5.06 -10.42
N ALA A 85 6.22 6.16 -10.08
CA ALA A 85 6.84 7.11 -9.16
C ALA A 85 6.92 6.40 -7.81
N GLU A 86 8.13 6.03 -7.43
CA GLU A 86 8.46 5.65 -6.07
C GLU A 86 8.29 6.88 -5.19
N LEU A 87 7.08 7.12 -4.72
CA LEU A 87 6.88 7.87 -3.50
C LEU A 87 7.53 7.05 -2.41
N ASP A 88 8.72 7.47 -1.96
CA ASP A 88 9.43 6.96 -0.78
C ASP A 88 8.52 7.14 0.45
N PRO A 89 7.70 6.12 0.81
CA PRO A 89 6.65 6.26 1.82
C PRO A 89 7.17 6.66 3.22
N PRO A 90 8.38 6.29 3.66
CA PRO A 90 8.88 6.70 4.97
C PRO A 90 9.29 8.17 5.04
N LYS A 91 9.60 8.83 3.91
CA LYS A 91 9.95 10.27 3.92
C LYS A 91 8.77 11.19 3.60
N ALA A 92 7.82 10.72 2.79
CA ALA A 92 6.64 11.48 2.40
C ALA A 92 5.39 10.61 2.55
N GLY A 93 4.78 10.60 3.73
CA GLY A 93 3.62 9.75 4.02
C GLY A 93 3.14 9.80 5.45
N PRO A 94 2.29 8.84 5.87
CA PRO A 94 1.77 8.75 7.23
C PRO A 94 2.82 8.29 8.25
N VAL A 95 3.92 7.65 7.82
CA VAL A 95 4.93 7.07 8.75
C VAL A 95 5.52 8.13 9.69
N PRO A 96 6.03 9.29 9.25
CA PRO A 96 6.57 10.30 10.17
C PRO A 96 5.55 10.84 11.18
N ASP A 97 4.30 11.01 10.76
CA ASP A 97 3.22 11.45 11.66
C ASP A 97 2.89 10.37 12.70
N LEU A 98 2.87 9.10 12.31
CA LEU A 98 2.67 7.96 13.21
C LEU A 98 3.82 7.81 14.21
N VAL A 99 5.08 7.97 13.77
CA VAL A 99 6.26 7.98 14.64
C VAL A 99 6.18 9.11 15.66
N ARG A 100 5.83 10.31 15.20
CA ARG A 100 5.67 11.48 16.08
C ARG A 100 4.56 11.24 17.11
N MET A 101 3.39 10.75 16.68
CA MET A 101 2.28 10.42 17.57
C MET A 101 2.68 9.35 18.59
N ALA A 102 3.30 8.25 18.17
CA ALA A 102 3.72 7.19 19.07
C ALA A 102 4.69 7.72 20.14
N LYS A 103 5.64 8.57 19.74
CA LYS A 103 6.56 9.23 20.67
C LYS A 103 5.84 10.16 21.66
N GLU A 104 4.91 10.99 21.18
CA GLU A 104 4.11 11.90 22.01
C GLU A 104 3.23 11.16 23.03
N ARG A 105 2.77 9.95 22.69
CA ARG A 105 1.91 9.10 23.52
C ARG A 105 2.67 8.08 24.36
N GLY A 106 3.98 7.93 24.18
CA GLY A 106 4.78 6.89 24.84
C GLY A 106 4.48 5.47 24.35
N TRP A 107 4.01 5.32 23.11
CA TRP A 107 3.72 4.03 22.50
C TRP A 107 4.96 3.39 21.87
N GLU A 108 5.03 2.06 21.94
CA GLU A 108 6.03 1.28 21.22
C GLU A 108 5.66 1.26 19.72
N ILE A 109 6.65 1.45 18.85
CA ILE A 109 6.48 1.46 17.39
C ILE A 109 7.57 0.64 16.71
N HIS A 110 7.18 -0.20 15.77
CA HIS A 110 8.06 -0.94 14.88
C HIS A 110 7.68 -0.67 13.43
N ILE A 111 8.66 -0.46 12.56
CA ILE A 111 8.46 -0.18 11.14
C ILE A 111 9.27 -1.19 10.35
N GLU A 112 8.61 -1.89 9.45
CA GLU A 112 9.24 -2.85 8.55
C GLU A 112 8.79 -2.61 7.10
N GLU A 113 9.65 -2.96 6.15
CA GLU A 113 9.26 -3.01 4.75
C GLU A 113 8.33 -4.21 4.55
N ALA A 114 7.13 -3.95 4.04
CA ALA A 114 6.19 -5.00 3.71
C ALA A 114 6.52 -5.52 2.30
N LYS A 115 7.01 -6.74 2.22
CA LYS A 115 7.12 -7.45 0.94
C LYS A 115 5.73 -7.79 0.44
N ILE A 116 5.21 -6.96 -0.46
CA ILE A 116 4.06 -7.37 -1.28
C ILE A 116 4.62 -8.22 -2.39
N GLU A 117 4.52 -9.54 -2.22
CA GLU A 117 4.74 -10.46 -3.32
C GLU A 117 3.68 -10.17 -4.38
N SER A 118 4.12 -9.75 -5.56
CA SER A 118 3.22 -9.65 -6.70
C SER A 118 2.71 -11.04 -7.00
N ARG A 119 1.43 -11.31 -6.73
CA ARG A 119 0.76 -12.46 -7.32
C ARG A 119 0.71 -12.20 -8.82
N GLY A 120 1.62 -12.78 -9.58
CA GLY A 120 1.74 -12.57 -11.02
C GLY A 120 3.13 -12.85 -11.55
N SER A 121 3.19 -13.22 -12.82
CA SER A 121 4.44 -13.52 -13.50
C SER A 121 5.11 -12.22 -13.94
N GLN A 122 6.36 -12.02 -13.51
CA GLN A 122 7.12 -10.83 -13.85
C GLN A 122 7.71 -10.94 -15.26
N CYS A 123 7.46 -9.93 -16.10
CA CYS A 123 8.03 -9.89 -17.44
C CYS A 123 9.55 -9.60 -17.36
N PRO A 124 10.42 -10.49 -17.90
CA PRO A 124 11.87 -10.30 -17.86
C PRO A 124 12.35 -9.14 -18.73
N ASN A 125 11.49 -8.66 -19.65
CA ASN A 125 11.85 -7.60 -20.59
C ASN A 125 11.60 -6.18 -20.04
N CYS A 126 10.62 -6.00 -19.14
CA CYS A 126 10.23 -4.67 -18.65
C CYS A 126 9.94 -4.59 -17.14
N GLY A 127 10.02 -5.71 -16.41
CA GLY A 127 9.85 -5.76 -14.96
C GLY A 127 8.41 -5.68 -14.46
N SER A 128 7.42 -5.44 -15.33
CA SER A 128 5.99 -5.41 -14.96
C SER A 128 5.48 -6.81 -14.64
N ALA A 129 4.62 -6.94 -13.61
CA ALA A 129 4.03 -8.21 -13.20
C ALA A 129 2.52 -8.24 -13.46
N TYR A 130 2.02 -9.35 -14.00
CA TYR A 130 0.60 -9.55 -14.33
C TYR A 130 0.14 -10.96 -13.96
N VAL A 131 -1.14 -11.09 -13.58
CA VAL A 131 -1.82 -12.37 -13.53
C VAL A 131 -2.46 -12.59 -14.91
N TYR A 132 -2.10 -13.69 -15.57
CA TYR A 132 -2.70 -14.09 -16.84
C TYR A 132 -3.78 -15.14 -16.58
N SER A 133 -4.95 -14.96 -17.21
CA SER A 133 -5.95 -16.01 -17.25
C SER A 133 -5.49 -17.14 -18.19
N LYS A 134 -6.02 -18.35 -18.01
CA LYS A 134 -5.59 -19.52 -18.79
C LYS A 134 -5.74 -19.33 -20.30
N GLU A 135 -6.73 -18.55 -20.73
CA GLU A 135 -7.02 -18.26 -22.14
C GLU A 135 -5.98 -17.33 -22.79
N LYS A 136 -5.18 -16.62 -21.97
CA LYS A 136 -4.08 -15.76 -22.43
C LYS A 136 -2.74 -16.47 -22.46
N VAL A 137 -2.66 -17.66 -21.88
CA VAL A 137 -1.47 -18.53 -21.93
C VAL A 137 -1.51 -19.31 -23.24
N GLN A 138 -0.47 -19.17 -24.03
CA GLN A 138 -0.31 -19.89 -25.29
C GLN A 138 -0.07 -21.38 -25.03
N ALA A 139 -0.23 -22.22 -26.06
CA ALA A 139 -0.09 -23.67 -25.93
C ALA A 139 1.30 -24.10 -25.43
N ASP A 140 2.33 -23.29 -25.64
CA ASP A 140 3.70 -23.51 -25.18
C ASP A 140 3.96 -23.00 -23.74
N GLY A 141 2.96 -22.43 -23.06
CA GLY A 141 3.10 -21.84 -21.73
C GLY A 141 3.57 -20.39 -21.72
N SER A 142 3.76 -19.77 -22.89
CA SER A 142 4.17 -18.37 -22.99
C SER A 142 2.98 -17.40 -22.92
N VAL A 143 3.27 -16.15 -22.57
CA VAL A 143 2.31 -15.03 -22.59
C VAL A 143 2.92 -13.80 -23.23
N VAL A 144 2.08 -12.93 -23.79
CA VAL A 144 2.49 -11.62 -24.31
C VAL A 144 2.35 -10.58 -23.20
N CYS A 145 3.43 -9.88 -22.86
CA CYS A 145 3.41 -8.83 -21.85
C CYS A 145 2.42 -7.71 -22.22
N GLN A 146 1.47 -7.42 -21.34
CA GLN A 146 0.46 -6.39 -21.55
C GLN A 146 1.05 -4.97 -21.62
N ASN A 147 2.24 -4.76 -21.05
CA ASN A 147 2.92 -3.46 -21.06
C ASN A 147 3.81 -3.27 -22.31
N CYS A 148 4.72 -4.21 -22.57
CA CYS A 148 5.76 -4.04 -23.60
C CYS A 148 5.53 -4.87 -24.88
N GLY A 149 4.49 -5.69 -24.92
CA GLY A 149 4.13 -6.52 -26.08
C GLY A 149 5.09 -7.68 -26.39
N LYS A 150 6.15 -7.88 -25.59
CA LYS A 150 7.11 -8.97 -25.79
C LYS A 150 6.62 -10.27 -25.16
N PRO A 151 6.79 -11.43 -25.84
CA PRO A 151 6.47 -12.72 -25.26
C PRO A 151 7.49 -13.14 -24.19
N PHE A 152 7.03 -13.88 -23.19
CA PHE A 152 7.90 -14.53 -22.19
C PHE A 152 7.21 -15.75 -21.56
N MET A 153 8.00 -16.61 -20.92
CA MET A 153 7.52 -17.80 -20.22
C MET A 153 7.06 -17.44 -18.81
N ILE A 154 5.88 -17.94 -18.41
CA ILE A 154 5.44 -17.87 -17.01
C ILE A 154 6.31 -18.82 -16.18
N GLN A 155 6.90 -18.32 -15.09
CA GLN A 155 7.48 -19.15 -14.04
C GLN A 155 6.37 -19.48 -13.04
N GLU A 156 6.16 -20.77 -12.77
CA GLU A 156 5.23 -21.26 -11.73
C GLU A 156 5.70 -20.89 -10.32
#